data_AF-A0A1S3QHX4-F1
#
_entry.id   AF-A0A1S3QHX4-F1
#
_cell.length_a   1.000
_cell.length_b   1.000
_cell.length_c   1.000
_cell.angle_alpha   90.00
_cell.angle_beta   90.00
_cell.angle_gamma   90.00
#
_symmetry.space_group_name_H-M   'P 1'
#
loop_
_entity.id
_entity.type
_entity.pdbx_description
1 polymer ?
#
loop_
_entity_poly.entity_id
_entity_poly.type
_entity_poly.pdbx_seq_one_letter_code
_entity_poly.pdbx_strand_id
1 'polypeptide(L)'
;SSVHACPDVKYGVRIHVLPIDDTIEGLTGNLFDVFLKPYFLEAYRPVHKGDIFLVRGGMRAVEFKVVETDPAPHCIVAPDTVIHCEGQPINREDEEESLNDVGYDDIGGCRKQLAQIKEMVELPLRHPGLFKAIGVKPPRGILLYGPPGTGKTLVARAVANETGAFFFLINGETLTSNL
;
A
#
# COMPACT_ATOMS: atom_id res chain seq x y z
N SER A 1 4.34 12.32 1.58
CA SER A 1 4.90 11.34 2.54
C SER A 1 5.35 12.05 3.81
N SER A 2 4.73 11.76 4.95
CA SER A 2 5.22 12.18 6.27
C SER A 2 6.08 11.08 6.87
N VAL A 3 7.33 11.40 7.22
CA VAL A 3 8.22 10.46 7.92
C VAL A 3 7.92 10.54 9.41
N HIS A 4 7.46 9.44 10.01
CA HIS A 4 7.22 9.35 11.44
C HIS A 4 8.28 8.47 12.07
N ALA A 5 8.96 8.97 13.11
CA ALA A 5 9.82 8.13 13.92
C ALA A 5 8.95 7.05 14.60
N CYS A 6 9.33 5.78 14.45
CA CYS A 6 8.72 4.67 15.17
C CYS A 6 9.72 4.16 16.23
N PRO A 7 9.69 4.71 17.45
CA PRO A 7 10.67 4.37 18.48
C PRO A 7 10.48 2.96 19.08
N ASP A 8 9.33 2.31 18.87
CA ASP A 8 8.93 1.08 19.54
C ASP A 8 8.66 -0.10 18.58
N VAL A 9 9.44 -0.25 17.51
CA VAL A 9 9.31 -1.42 16.63
C VAL A 9 9.69 -2.69 17.40
N LYS A 10 8.73 -3.60 17.55
CA LYS A 10 8.92 -4.87 18.26
C LYS A 10 9.64 -5.90 17.39
N TYR A 11 10.27 -6.88 18.03
CA TYR A 11 10.75 -8.07 17.33
C TYR A 11 9.55 -8.88 16.82
N GLY A 12 9.68 -9.37 15.58
CA GLY A 12 8.66 -10.17 14.94
C GLY A 12 8.60 -11.56 15.56
N VAL A 13 7.39 -12.02 15.85
CA VAL A 13 7.11 -13.45 16.12
C VAL A 13 7.21 -14.22 14.81
N ARG A 14 6.61 -13.68 13.74
CA ARG A 14 6.65 -14.26 12.40
C ARG A 14 6.44 -13.24 11.30
N ILE A 15 6.95 -13.55 10.12
CA ILE A 15 6.65 -12.85 8.87
C ILE A 15 6.28 -13.86 7.79
N HIS A 16 5.45 -13.43 6.83
CA HIS A 16 5.16 -14.18 5.61
C HIS A 16 5.60 -13.37 4.41
N VAL A 17 6.51 -13.92 3.62
CA VAL A 17 7.02 -13.30 2.40
C VAL A 17 6.77 -14.21 1.21
N LEU A 18 6.38 -13.66 0.07
CA LEU A 18 6.18 -14.44 -1.15
C LEU A 18 7.06 -13.88 -2.29
N PRO A 19 7.62 -14.74 -3.15
CA PRO A 19 8.41 -14.31 -4.28
C PRO A 19 7.53 -13.69 -5.37
N ILE A 20 8.09 -12.78 -6.16
CA ILE A 20 7.49 -12.34 -7.42
C ILE A 20 7.76 -13.41 -8.49
N ASP A 21 6.72 -13.77 -9.24
CA ASP A 21 6.67 -14.92 -10.14
C ASP A 21 7.79 -14.94 -11.19
N ASP A 22 7.98 -13.84 -11.89
CA ASP A 22 8.99 -13.71 -12.95
C ASP A 22 10.43 -13.81 -12.43
N THR A 23 10.67 -13.55 -11.15
CA THR A 23 12.01 -13.62 -10.54
C THR A 23 12.42 -15.02 -10.11
N ILE A 24 11.48 -15.98 -10.09
CA ILE A 24 11.75 -17.36 -9.70
C ILE A 24 11.66 -18.37 -10.85
N GLU A 25 11.41 -17.91 -12.07
CA GLU A 25 11.34 -18.78 -13.24
C GLU A 25 12.64 -19.60 -13.45
N GLY A 26 12.48 -20.92 -13.52
CA GLY A 26 13.60 -21.86 -13.68
C GLY A 26 14.51 -21.99 -12.46
N LEU A 27 14.19 -21.36 -11.33
CA LEU A 27 14.88 -21.63 -10.08
C LEU A 27 14.46 -22.99 -9.51
N THR A 28 15.45 -23.70 -9.00
CA THR A 28 15.26 -24.95 -8.26
C THR A 28 15.96 -24.82 -6.91
N GLY A 29 15.37 -25.39 -5.86
CA GLY A 29 15.91 -25.34 -4.51
C GLY A 29 15.02 -24.57 -3.53
N ASN A 30 15.45 -24.56 -2.27
CA ASN A 30 14.72 -23.95 -1.17
C ASN A 30 14.99 -22.44 -1.11
N LEU A 31 13.95 -21.62 -1.32
CA LEU A 31 14.06 -20.15 -1.30
C LEU A 31 14.51 -19.59 0.06
N PHE A 32 14.10 -20.24 1.15
CA PHE A 32 14.46 -19.83 2.49
C PHE A 32 15.97 -19.98 2.72
N ASP A 33 16.52 -21.17 2.50
CA ASP A 33 17.94 -21.43 2.77
C ASP A 33 18.89 -20.66 1.85
N VAL A 34 18.51 -20.49 0.58
CA VAL A 34 19.37 -19.88 -0.44
C VAL A 34 19.31 -18.35 -0.41
N PHE A 35 18.15 -17.76 -0.12
CA PHE A 35 17.94 -16.31 -0.22
C PHE A 35 17.60 -15.68 1.14
N LEU A 36 16.49 -16.08 1.77
CA LEU A 36 15.95 -15.35 2.92
C LEU A 36 16.80 -15.49 4.18
N LYS A 37 17.28 -16.69 4.48
CA LYS A 37 18.09 -16.95 5.67
C LYS A 37 19.40 -16.13 5.65
N PRO A 38 20.23 -16.16 4.60
CA PRO A 38 21.40 -15.27 4.51
C PRO A 38 21.05 -13.78 4.53
N TYR A 39 19.90 -13.38 3.98
CA TYR A 39 19.48 -11.98 3.95
C TYR A 39 19.12 -11.42 5.33
N PHE A 40 18.47 -12.22 6.17
CA PHE A 40 18.02 -11.81 7.51
C PHE A 40 18.95 -12.22 8.65
N LEU A 41 19.89 -13.14 8.42
CA LEU A 41 20.81 -13.64 9.45
C LEU A 41 21.53 -12.51 10.18
N GLU A 42 21.24 -12.37 11.48
CA GLU A 42 21.83 -11.39 12.41
C GLU A 42 21.74 -9.92 11.94
N ALA A 43 20.87 -9.63 10.98
CA ALA A 43 20.78 -8.31 10.36
C ALA A 43 19.78 -7.37 11.06
N TYR A 44 18.87 -7.91 11.88
CA TYR A 44 17.83 -7.16 12.61
C TYR A 44 17.08 -6.17 11.71
N ARG A 45 16.72 -6.61 10.49
CA ARG A 45 16.09 -5.75 9.48
C ARG A 45 14.66 -5.39 9.90
N PRO A 46 14.28 -4.11 9.94
CA PRO A 46 12.88 -3.74 10.02
C PRO A 46 12.19 -4.07 8.70
N VAL A 47 10.98 -4.59 8.78
CA VAL A 47 10.11 -4.87 7.63
C VAL A 47 8.71 -4.38 7.92
N HIS A 48 8.03 -3.91 6.87
CA HIS A 48 6.63 -3.51 6.88
C HIS A 48 5.84 -4.38 5.90
N LYS A 49 4.59 -4.69 6.24
CA LYS A 49 3.65 -5.35 5.32
C LYS A 49 3.51 -4.51 4.05
N GLY A 50 3.71 -5.14 2.90
CA GLY A 50 3.72 -4.49 1.59
C GLY A 50 5.12 -4.17 1.07
N ASP A 51 6.17 -4.27 1.89
CA ASP A 51 7.54 -4.04 1.42
C ASP A 51 7.91 -5.03 0.32
N ILE A 52 8.49 -4.53 -0.76
CA ILE A 52 9.12 -5.33 -1.81
C ILE A 52 10.63 -5.16 -1.68
N PHE A 53 11.37 -6.26 -1.64
CA PHE A 53 12.82 -6.26 -1.48
C PHE A 53 13.50 -7.30 -2.37
N LEU A 54 14.67 -6.93 -2.90
CA LEU A 54 15.50 -7.79 -3.74
C LEU A 54 16.56 -8.52 -2.89
N VAL A 55 16.62 -9.84 -3.03
CA VAL A 55 17.62 -10.68 -2.37
C VAL A 55 18.52 -11.36 -3.40
N ARG A 56 19.83 -11.31 -3.18
CA ARG A 56 20.81 -11.98 -4.05
C ARG A 56 21.28 -13.29 -3.41
N GLY A 57 21.22 -14.37 -4.19
CA GLY A 57 21.68 -15.70 -3.81
C GLY A 57 22.49 -16.32 -4.95
N GLY A 58 23.79 -16.53 -4.73
CA GLY A 58 24.70 -16.97 -5.78
C GLY A 58 24.74 -15.99 -6.96
N MET A 59 24.42 -16.47 -8.17
CA MET A 59 24.36 -15.67 -9.40
C MET A 59 22.95 -15.16 -9.74
N ARG A 60 21.96 -15.42 -8.89
CA ARG A 60 20.54 -15.08 -9.12
C ARG A 60 20.09 -14.02 -8.12
N ALA A 61 19.04 -13.30 -8.49
CA ALA A 61 18.34 -12.37 -7.62
C ALA A 61 16.85 -12.67 -7.66
N VAL A 62 16.19 -12.59 -6.51
CA VAL A 62 14.76 -12.88 -6.34
C VAL A 62 14.13 -11.70 -5.62
N GLU A 63 12.99 -11.24 -6.11
CA GLU A 63 12.19 -10.22 -5.41
C GLU A 63 11.17 -10.91 -4.51
N PHE A 64 11.02 -10.40 -3.31
CA PHE A 64 10.05 -10.87 -2.33
C PHE A 64 9.18 -9.70 -1.88
N LYS A 65 7.90 -9.97 -1.66
CA LYS A 65 6.97 -9.06 -1.00
C LYS A 65 6.66 -9.57 0.41
N VAL A 66 6.63 -8.68 1.38
CA VAL A 66 6.14 -8.95 2.73
C VAL A 66 4.62 -8.94 2.71
N VAL A 67 4.00 -10.12 2.78
CA VAL A 67 2.54 -10.29 2.74
C VAL A 67 1.92 -10.05 4.11
N GLU A 68 2.60 -10.50 5.17
CA GLU A 68 2.12 -10.38 6.55
C GLU A 68 3.29 -10.26 7.54
N THR A 69 3.03 -9.55 8.64
CA THR A 69 3.95 -9.40 9.78
C THR A 69 3.17 -9.59 11.07
N ASP A 70 3.81 -10.19 12.07
CA ASP A 70 3.29 -10.33 13.42
C ASP A 70 4.38 -9.92 14.42
N PRO A 71 4.25 -8.77 15.10
CA PRO A 71 3.09 -7.87 15.07
C PRO A 71 2.95 -7.08 13.76
N ALA A 72 1.71 -6.79 13.38
CA ALA A 72 1.37 -5.97 12.24
C ALA A 72 1.38 -4.45 12.60
N PRO A 73 1.62 -3.55 11.61
CA PRO A 73 1.98 -3.85 10.23
C PRO A 73 3.50 -3.98 10.02
N HIS A 74 4.32 -3.78 11.05
CA HIS A 74 5.78 -3.81 10.94
C HIS A 74 6.43 -4.42 12.18
N CYS A 75 7.59 -5.05 11.96
CA CYS A 75 8.40 -5.65 13.01
C CYS A 75 9.88 -5.68 12.59
N ILE A 76 10.77 -5.97 13.54
CA ILE A 76 12.18 -6.30 13.26
C ILE A 76 12.31 -7.81 13.13
N VAL A 77 12.92 -8.29 12.04
CA VAL A 77 13.22 -9.70 11.84
C VAL A 77 14.47 -10.05 12.66
N ALA A 78 14.24 -10.71 13.80
CA ALA A 78 15.26 -11.18 14.73
C ALA A 78 15.57 -12.68 14.51
N PRO A 79 16.63 -13.24 15.12
CA PRO A 79 17.00 -14.64 14.93
C PRO A 79 15.91 -15.66 15.32
N ASP A 80 14.99 -15.29 16.21
CA ASP A 80 13.85 -16.09 16.66
C ASP A 80 12.56 -15.85 15.84
N THR A 81 12.56 -14.88 14.92
CA THR A 81 11.42 -14.62 14.05
C THR A 81 11.24 -15.76 13.06
N VAL A 82 10.05 -16.36 13.02
CA VAL A 82 9.70 -17.40 12.05
C VAL A 82 9.42 -16.78 10.69
N ILE A 83 10.14 -17.21 9.65
CA ILE A 83 9.96 -16.70 8.28
C ILE A 83 9.23 -17.76 7.46
N HIS A 84 7.99 -17.46 7.08
CA HIS A 84 7.23 -18.28 6.13
C HIS A 84 7.46 -17.77 4.71
N CYS A 85 7.71 -18.70 3.78
CA CYS A 85 7.81 -18.38 2.35
C CYS A 85 7.07 -19.37 1.44
N GLU A 86 6.07 -20.06 2.00
CA GLU A 86 5.23 -21.01 1.29
C GLU A 86 3.99 -20.32 0.74
N GLY A 87 3.55 -20.68 -0.46
CA GLY A 87 2.36 -20.11 -1.11
C GLY A 87 2.54 -19.96 -2.62
N GLN A 88 1.52 -19.44 -3.29
CA GLN A 88 1.61 -19.07 -4.70
C GLN A 88 2.48 -17.82 -4.86
N PRO A 89 3.40 -17.77 -5.84
CA PRO A 89 4.13 -16.55 -6.18
C PRO A 89 3.17 -15.41 -6.52
N ILE A 90 3.61 -14.19 -6.25
CA ILE A 90 2.85 -12.98 -6.57
C ILE A 90 3.11 -12.62 -8.03
N ASN A 91 2.05 -12.36 -8.78
CA ASN A 91 2.17 -11.91 -10.15
C ASN A 91 2.67 -10.47 -10.22
N ARG A 92 3.71 -10.22 -11.04
CA ARG A 92 4.27 -8.85 -11.17
C ARG A 92 3.25 -7.84 -11.68
N GLU A 93 2.45 -8.19 -12.68
CA GLU A 93 1.50 -7.26 -13.30
C GLU A 93 0.42 -6.84 -12.28
N ASP A 94 -0.12 -7.79 -11.52
CA ASP A 94 -1.07 -7.52 -10.43
C ASP A 94 -0.48 -6.59 -9.34
N GLU A 95 0.80 -6.79 -9.00
CA GLU A 95 1.50 -5.96 -8.02
C GLU A 95 1.78 -4.54 -8.54
N GLU A 96 2.20 -4.42 -9.81
CA GLU A 96 2.43 -3.13 -10.46
C GLU A 96 1.14 -2.34 -10.63
N GLU A 97 0.02 -2.99 -10.96
CA GLU A 97 -1.30 -2.33 -10.95
C GLU A 97 -1.65 -1.77 -9.56
N SER A 98 -1.33 -2.50 -8.49
CA SER A 98 -1.52 -2.02 -7.12
C SER A 98 -0.56 -0.87 -6.74
N LEU A 99 0.67 -0.86 -7.27
CA LEU A 99 1.65 0.22 -7.04
C LEU A 99 1.34 1.48 -7.87
N ASN A 100 0.69 1.31 -9.02
CA ASN A 100 0.21 2.38 -9.90
C ASN A 100 -1.12 2.99 -9.42
N ASP A 101 -1.48 2.78 -8.16
CA ASP A 101 -2.61 3.44 -7.55
C ASP A 101 -2.41 4.96 -7.62
N VAL A 102 -3.29 5.63 -8.39
CA VAL A 102 -3.20 7.06 -8.68
C VAL A 102 -3.06 7.84 -7.38
N GLY A 103 -2.02 8.66 -7.25
CA GLY A 103 -1.79 9.58 -6.13
C GLY A 103 -2.09 11.04 -6.50
N TYR A 104 -1.88 11.96 -5.56
CA TYR A 104 -2.07 13.38 -5.86
C TYR A 104 -1.05 13.93 -6.87
N ASP A 105 0.14 13.34 -6.91
CA ASP A 105 1.23 13.77 -7.78
C ASP A 105 0.99 13.40 -9.26
N ASP A 106 0.10 12.44 -9.53
CA ASP A 106 -0.30 12.04 -10.88
C ASP A 106 -1.33 12.99 -11.52
N ILE A 107 -1.79 14.00 -10.78
CA ILE A 107 -2.87 14.91 -11.22
C ILE A 107 -2.30 16.29 -11.55
N GLY A 108 -2.03 16.49 -12.84
CA GLY A 108 -1.63 17.79 -13.38
C GLY A 108 -2.77 18.83 -13.42
N GLY A 109 -2.45 20.10 -13.21
CA GLY A 109 -3.37 21.23 -13.47
C GLY A 109 -4.52 21.44 -12.48
N CYS A 110 -4.70 20.58 -11.49
CA CYS A 110 -5.82 20.65 -10.53
C CYS A 110 -5.42 20.98 -9.08
N ARG A 111 -4.24 21.59 -8.86
CA ARG A 111 -3.69 21.83 -7.51
C ARG A 111 -4.67 22.56 -6.56
N LYS A 112 -5.41 23.56 -7.05
CA LYS A 112 -6.39 24.31 -6.22
C LYS A 112 -7.58 23.43 -5.82
N GLN A 113 -8.11 22.67 -6.76
CA GLN A 113 -9.25 21.78 -6.54
C GLN A 113 -8.85 20.64 -5.59
N LEU A 114 -7.66 20.07 -5.76
CA LEU A 114 -7.12 19.05 -4.86
C LEU A 114 -6.98 19.58 -3.43
N ALA A 115 -6.48 20.81 -3.24
CA ALA A 115 -6.39 21.41 -1.92
C ALA A 115 -7.75 21.54 -1.24
N GLN A 116 -8.78 21.99 -1.97
CA GLN A 116 -10.15 22.07 -1.45
C GLN A 116 -10.70 20.71 -1.08
N ILE A 117 -10.47 19.68 -1.90
CA ILE A 117 -10.94 18.32 -1.61
C ILE A 117 -10.20 17.74 -0.40
N LYS A 118 -8.89 17.95 -0.26
CA LYS A 118 -8.13 17.55 0.94
C LYS A 118 -8.71 18.20 2.20
N GLU A 119 -9.00 19.50 2.16
CA GLU A 119 -9.58 20.19 3.32
C GLU A 119 -10.98 19.66 3.67
N MET A 120 -11.80 19.34 2.66
CA MET A 120 -13.16 18.84 2.87
C MET A 120 -13.23 17.35 3.25
N VAL A 121 -12.25 16.54 2.84
CA VAL A 121 -12.25 15.08 3.03
C VAL A 121 -11.20 14.64 4.06
N GLU A 122 -9.94 14.96 3.83
CA GLU A 122 -8.81 14.48 4.63
C GLU A 122 -8.83 15.08 6.04
N LEU A 123 -9.06 16.39 6.16
CA LEU A 123 -9.06 17.08 7.45
C LEU A 123 -10.11 16.52 8.44
N PRO A 124 -11.40 16.32 8.07
CA PRO A 124 -12.37 15.74 8.98
C PRO A 124 -12.13 14.26 9.28
N LEU A 125 -11.54 13.49 8.35
CA LEU A 125 -11.18 12.09 8.58
C LEU A 125 -10.00 11.94 9.54
N ARG A 126 -8.95 12.76 9.38
CA ARG A 126 -7.74 12.72 10.23
C ARG A 126 -7.93 13.41 11.57
N HIS A 127 -8.76 14.46 11.64
CA HIS A 127 -8.93 15.28 12.84
C HIS A 127 -10.40 15.51 13.21
N PRO A 128 -11.19 14.44 13.48
CA PRO A 128 -12.60 14.57 13.84
C PRO A 128 -12.83 15.40 15.11
N GLY A 129 -11.85 15.45 16.01
CA GLY A 129 -11.88 16.26 17.24
C GLY A 129 -11.97 17.76 16.98
N LEU A 130 -11.31 18.29 15.94
CA LEU A 130 -11.36 19.71 15.60
C LEU A 130 -12.78 20.14 15.21
N PHE A 131 -13.44 19.34 14.37
CA PHE A 131 -14.82 19.60 13.94
C PHE A 131 -15.81 19.52 15.11
N LYS A 132 -15.60 18.57 16.03
CA LYS A 132 -16.41 18.45 17.24
C LYS A 132 -16.24 19.65 18.18
N ALA A 133 -15.01 20.15 18.34
CA ALA A 133 -14.71 21.28 19.22
C ALA A 133 -15.30 22.61 18.70
N ILE A 134 -15.29 22.82 17.38
CA ILE A 134 -15.81 24.05 16.74
C ILE A 134 -17.33 23.96 16.53
N GLY A 135 -17.93 22.77 16.68
CA GLY A 135 -19.37 22.56 16.53
C GLY A 135 -19.85 22.55 15.07
N VAL A 136 -18.94 22.42 14.11
CA VAL A 136 -19.25 22.40 12.67
C VAL A 136 -19.33 20.96 12.18
N LYS A 137 -20.41 20.62 11.48
CA LYS A 137 -20.54 19.31 10.84
C LYS A 137 -19.73 19.28 9.54
N PRO A 138 -18.90 18.26 9.31
CA PRO A 138 -18.17 18.14 8.05
C PRO A 138 -19.13 17.91 6.88
N PRO A 139 -18.76 18.33 5.65
CA PRO A 139 -19.53 18.05 4.46
C PRO A 139 -19.63 16.53 4.23
N ARG A 140 -20.81 16.05 3.82
CA ARG A 140 -21.10 14.61 3.64
C ARG A 140 -20.98 14.12 2.20
N GLY A 141 -20.81 15.04 1.24
CA GLY A 141 -20.74 14.71 -0.17
C GLY A 141 -20.06 15.83 -0.95
N ILE A 142 -19.26 15.45 -1.94
CA ILE A 142 -18.57 16.36 -2.84
C ILE A 142 -19.00 16.00 -4.26
N LEU A 143 -19.43 17.01 -5.02
CA LEU A 143 -19.75 16.84 -6.43
C LEU A 143 -18.62 17.43 -7.28
N LEU A 144 -17.93 16.57 -8.03
CA LEU A 144 -16.97 17.00 -9.05
C LEU A 144 -17.69 17.15 -10.39
N TYR A 145 -17.67 18.35 -10.97
CA TYR A 145 -18.30 18.64 -12.26
C TYR A 145 -17.32 19.29 -13.23
N GLY A 146 -17.55 19.10 -14.53
CA GLY A 146 -16.73 19.66 -15.61
C GLY A 146 -16.78 18.81 -16.89
N PRO A 147 -16.20 19.29 -18.00
CA PRO A 147 -16.14 18.57 -19.28
C PRO A 147 -15.59 17.13 -19.16
N PRO A 148 -15.93 16.21 -20.07
CA PRO A 148 -15.29 14.89 -20.11
C PRO A 148 -13.77 15.02 -20.27
N GLY A 149 -13.01 14.09 -19.69
CA GLY A 149 -11.53 14.11 -19.78
C GLY A 149 -10.80 15.02 -18.79
N THR A 150 -11.49 15.79 -17.93
CA THR A 150 -10.85 16.68 -16.94
C THR A 150 -10.36 15.99 -15.66
N GLY A 151 -10.14 14.67 -15.67
CA GLY A 151 -9.55 13.94 -14.55
C GLY A 151 -10.40 13.76 -13.29
N LYS A 152 -11.73 13.96 -13.32
CA LYS A 152 -12.61 13.82 -12.13
C LYS A 152 -12.50 12.45 -11.45
N THR A 153 -12.50 11.38 -12.24
CA THR A 153 -12.35 10.01 -11.73
C THR A 153 -10.96 9.75 -11.15
N LEU A 154 -9.92 10.31 -11.78
CA LEU A 154 -8.54 10.24 -11.27
C LEU A 154 -8.42 10.95 -9.92
N VAL A 155 -9.00 12.15 -9.79
CA VAL A 155 -9.07 12.89 -8.53
C VAL A 155 -9.76 12.08 -7.44
N ALA A 156 -10.88 11.42 -7.75
CA ALA A 156 -11.61 10.62 -6.77
C ALA A 156 -10.78 9.41 -6.28
N ARG A 157 -10.09 8.70 -7.20
CA ARG A 157 -9.19 7.58 -6.86
C ARG A 157 -8.00 8.06 -6.01
N ALA A 158 -7.34 9.13 -6.42
CA ALA A 158 -6.22 9.70 -5.66
C ALA A 158 -6.59 10.10 -4.24
N VAL A 159 -7.76 10.72 -4.06
CA VAL A 159 -8.22 11.08 -2.72
C VAL A 159 -8.47 9.85 -1.86
N ALA A 160 -9.07 8.79 -2.41
CA ALA A 160 -9.28 7.56 -1.66
C ALA A 160 -7.97 6.89 -1.24
N ASN A 161 -7.05 6.72 -2.18
CA ASN A 161 -5.76 6.07 -1.96
C ASN A 161 -4.95 6.81 -0.88
N GLU A 162 -4.92 8.14 -0.94
CA GLU A 162 -4.15 8.98 0.00
C GLU A 162 -4.80 9.12 1.38
N THR A 163 -6.13 9.05 1.45
CA THR A 163 -6.85 9.13 2.74
C THR A 163 -7.01 7.78 3.42
N GLY A 164 -6.73 6.67 2.72
CA GLY A 164 -7.05 5.31 3.19
C GLY A 164 -8.55 5.09 3.35
N ALA A 165 -9.38 5.93 2.74
CA ALA A 165 -10.84 5.81 2.81
C ALA A 165 -11.32 4.72 1.85
N PHE A 166 -12.37 4.00 2.26
CA PHE A 166 -13.00 3.00 1.40
C PHE A 166 -13.63 3.68 0.18
N PHE A 167 -13.24 3.26 -1.03
CA PHE A 167 -13.70 3.85 -2.28
C PHE A 167 -14.73 2.96 -2.98
N PHE A 168 -15.91 3.51 -3.25
CA PHE A 168 -16.91 2.89 -4.11
C PHE A 168 -17.08 3.71 -5.38
N LEU A 169 -16.66 3.15 -6.52
CA LEU A 169 -16.93 3.73 -7.83
C LEU A 169 -18.29 3.24 -8.33
N ILE A 170 -19.24 4.16 -8.49
CA ILE A 170 -20.54 3.87 -9.12
C ILE A 170 -20.55 4.53 -10.50
N ASN A 171 -20.50 3.72 -11.57
CA ASN A 171 -20.63 4.21 -12.93
C ASN A 171 -22.11 4.35 -13.29
N GLY A 172 -22.53 5.50 -13.84
CA GLY A 172 -23.92 5.74 -14.23
C GLY A 172 -24.45 4.70 -15.23
N GLU A 173 -23.59 4.22 -16.14
CA GLU A 173 -23.94 3.22 -17.16
C GLU A 173 -24.26 1.83 -16.58
N THR A 174 -23.65 1.46 -15.44
CA THR A 174 -23.92 0.18 -14.77
C THR A 174 -25.21 0.14 -13.96
N LEU A 175 -25.82 1.30 -13.69
CA LEU A 175 -27.11 1.39 -12.97
C LEU A 175 -28.31 1.19 -13.90
N THR A 176 -28.17 1.51 -15.18
CA THR A 176 -29.24 1.43 -16.18
C THR A 176 -29.35 0.06 -16.86
N SER A 177 -28.41 -0.86 -16.62
CA SER A 177 -28.39 -2.19 -17.22
C SER A 177 -29.13 -3.26 -16.40
N ASN A 178 -29.56 -2.95 -15.18
CA ASN A 178 -30.31 -3.85 -14.28
C ASN A 178 -31.72 -3.32 -13.94
N LEU A 179 -32.31 -2.50 -14.82
CA LEU A 179 -33.71 -2.08 -14.74
C LEU A 179 -34.49 -2.60 -15.96
#